data_AF-A0A1B0DCF7-F1
#
_entry.id   AF-A0A1B0DCF7-F1
#
_cell.length_a   1.000
_cell.length_b   1.000
_cell.length_c   1.000
_cell.angle_alpha   90.00
_cell.angle_beta   90.00
_cell.angle_gamma   90.00
#
_symmetry.space_group_name_H-M   'P 1'
#
loop_
_entity.id
_entity.type
_entity.pdbx_description
1 polymer ?
#
loop_
_entity_poly.entity_id
_entity_poly.type
_entity_poly.pdbx_seq_one_letter_code
_entity_poly.pdbx_strand_id
1 'polypeptide(L)'
;MMGIREDGENFEALVHLWRVVGYMLGIENEFNVCTDSLSTTLPRLRLMVAEILVPCLKNHPPHFHEMVKHMIEGLWCFNPFLTTPAFTYLTFRAAGVPGYYFGKEEQALEIQRLKNTPDHCPADAENDGLSPTYKKMPWWSRFILAFIIYILETLIYGSVIFRWIFNTNITSSLFIIKWFPFLAFPKFGIRSSYVRILNGDD
;
A
#
# COMPACT_ATOMS: atom_id res chain seq x y z
N MET A 1 8.48 -5.54 -6.50
CA MET A 1 8.44 -5.67 -5.03
C MET A 1 9.21 -4.51 -4.42
N MET A 2 8.70 -3.84 -3.38
CA MET A 2 9.12 -2.50 -2.88
C MET A 2 10.52 -2.42 -2.22
N GLY A 3 11.60 -2.75 -2.93
CA GLY A 3 12.98 -2.42 -2.53
C GLY A 3 13.50 -3.16 -1.29
N ILE A 4 12.71 -4.08 -0.73
CA ILE A 4 13.11 -5.01 0.31
C ILE A 4 14.07 -6.01 -0.32
N ARG A 5 15.26 -6.18 0.28
CA ARG A 5 16.17 -7.26 -0.09
C ARG A 5 15.50 -8.58 0.30
N GLU A 6 15.23 -9.42 -0.69
CA GLU A 6 14.63 -10.74 -0.46
C GLU A 6 15.66 -11.70 0.11
N ASP A 7 15.96 -11.58 1.40
CA ASP A 7 16.71 -12.61 2.12
C ASP A 7 15.66 -13.61 2.66
N GLY A 8 15.69 -14.86 2.18
CA GLY A 8 14.68 -15.87 2.52
C GLY A 8 14.51 -16.07 4.03
N GLU A 9 15.61 -16.01 4.79
CA GLU A 9 15.59 -16.10 6.25
C GLU A 9 14.80 -14.97 6.92
N ASN A 10 14.87 -13.75 6.38
CA ASN A 10 14.12 -12.60 6.92
C ASN A 10 12.61 -12.77 6.71
N PHE A 11 12.20 -13.36 5.60
CA PHE A 11 10.79 -13.65 5.34
C PHE A 11 10.27 -14.82 6.19
N GLU A 12 11.09 -15.85 6.42
CA GLU A 12 10.74 -16.93 7.36
C GLU A 12 10.55 -16.39 8.78
N ALA A 13 11.43 -15.48 9.23
CA ALA A 13 11.27 -14.80 10.51
C ALA A 13 9.99 -13.94 10.58
N LEU A 14 9.64 -13.25 9.49
CA LEU A 14 8.40 -12.47 9.40
C LEU A 14 7.15 -13.36 9.47
N VAL A 15 7.17 -14.51 8.78
CA VAL A 15 6.08 -15.50 8.84
C VAL A 15 5.94 -16.04 10.27
N HIS A 16 7.05 -16.39 10.92
CA HIS A 16 7.04 -16.84 12.30
C HIS A 16 6.47 -15.78 13.25
N LEU A 17 6.88 -14.52 13.11
CA LEU A 17 6.35 -13.40 13.90
C LEU A 17 4.82 -13.30 13.79
N TRP A 18 4.29 -13.25 12.57
CA TRP A 18 2.85 -13.12 12.35
C TRP A 18 2.07 -14.36 12.77
N ARG A 19 2.66 -15.56 12.65
CA ARG A 19 2.07 -16.78 13.19
C ARG A 19 1.90 -16.68 14.71
N VAL A 20 2.94 -16.25 15.43
CA VAL A 20 2.89 -16.08 16.90
C VAL A 20 1.89 -15.00 17.29
N VAL A 21 1.84 -13.88 16.57
CA VAL A 21 0.82 -12.83 16.79
C VAL A 21 -0.59 -13.40 16.61
N GLY A 22 -0.84 -14.17 15.55
CA GLY A 22 -2.14 -14.82 15.34
C GLY A 22 -2.51 -15.76 16.49
N TYR A 23 -1.57 -16.56 16.97
CA TYR A 23 -1.76 -17.42 18.13
C TYR A 23 -2.10 -16.63 19.41
N MET A 24 -1.39 -15.52 19.66
CA MET A 24 -1.66 -14.63 20.80
C MET A 24 -3.04 -13.95 20.70
N LEU A 25 -3.55 -13.72 19.49
CA LEU A 25 -4.91 -13.21 19.25
C LEU A 25 -5.98 -14.31 19.40
N GLY A 26 -5.59 -15.55 19.73
CA GLY A 26 -6.49 -16.68 19.91
C GLY A 26 -6.89 -17.40 18.62
N ILE A 27 -6.22 -17.13 17.50
CA ILE A 27 -6.44 -17.86 16.25
C ILE A 27 -5.78 -19.23 16.37
N GLU A 28 -6.56 -20.29 16.15
CA GLU A 28 -6.04 -21.64 16.14
C GLU A 28 -5.03 -21.84 15.00
N ASN A 29 -4.01 -22.67 15.23
CA ASN A 29 -2.92 -22.86 14.27
C ASN A 29 -3.40 -23.35 12.89
N GLU A 30 -4.53 -24.06 12.82
CA GLU A 30 -5.10 -24.54 11.56
C GLU A 30 -5.73 -23.42 10.71
N PHE A 31 -6.28 -22.39 11.36
CA PHE A 31 -6.88 -21.23 10.69
C PHE A 31 -5.89 -20.07 10.48
N ASN A 32 -4.67 -20.19 11.02
CA ASN A 32 -3.66 -19.16 10.85
C ASN A 32 -3.16 -19.12 9.39
N VAL A 33 -3.09 -17.92 8.83
CA VAL A 33 -2.60 -17.67 7.48
C VAL A 33 -1.11 -17.98 7.39
N CYS A 34 -0.36 -17.57 8.42
CA CYS A 34 1.07 -17.83 8.54
C CYS A 34 1.31 -19.19 9.20
N THR A 35 1.99 -20.08 8.47
CA THR A 35 2.23 -21.47 8.86
C THR A 35 3.65 -21.66 9.42
N ASP A 36 4.17 -22.88 9.33
CA ASP A 36 5.52 -23.28 9.70
C ASP A 36 6.61 -22.72 8.79
N SER A 37 6.30 -22.40 7.53
CA SER A 37 7.28 -21.88 6.58
C SER A 37 6.69 -20.87 5.58
N LEU A 38 7.56 -20.10 4.95
CA LEU A 38 7.23 -19.22 3.83
C LEU A 38 6.70 -20.00 2.64
N SER A 39 7.27 -21.18 2.37
CA SER A 39 6.87 -22.03 1.24
C SER A 39 5.43 -22.53 1.34
N THR A 40 4.92 -22.76 2.56
CA THR A 40 3.54 -23.16 2.82
C THR A 40 2.60 -21.97 2.99
N THR A 41 3.11 -20.84 3.49
CA THR A 41 2.34 -19.59 3.65
C THR A 41 2.04 -18.89 2.32
N LEU A 42 3.01 -18.84 1.40
CA LEU A 42 2.86 -18.11 0.12
C LEU A 42 1.69 -18.60 -0.74
N PRO A 43 1.49 -19.92 -0.96
CA PRO A 43 0.32 -20.42 -1.68
C PRO A 43 -1.01 -20.02 -1.03
N ARG A 44 -1.11 -20.05 0.31
CA ARG A 44 -2.30 -19.64 1.05
C ARG A 44 -2.59 -18.15 0.85
N LEU A 45 -1.58 -17.30 0.97
CA LEU A 45 -1.72 -15.86 0.71
C LEU A 45 -2.19 -15.59 -0.72
N ARG A 46 -1.66 -16.31 -1.72
CA ARG A 46 -2.10 -16.17 -3.12
C ARG A 46 -3.57 -16.55 -3.28
N LEU A 47 -4.02 -17.64 -2.67
CA LEU A 47 -5.43 -18.04 -2.68
C LEU A 47 -6.31 -16.99 -2.00
N MET A 48 -5.92 -16.48 -0.82
CA MET A 48 -6.68 -15.43 -0.14
C MET A 48 -6.78 -14.15 -0.98
N VAL A 49 -5.71 -13.75 -1.66
CA VAL A 49 -5.74 -12.59 -2.54
C VAL A 49 -6.70 -12.81 -3.71
N ALA A 50 -6.63 -13.97 -4.36
CA ALA A 50 -7.43 -14.29 -5.54
C ALA A 50 -8.93 -14.50 -5.21
N GLU A 51 -9.24 -15.24 -4.15
CA GLU A 51 -10.60 -15.69 -3.82
C GLU A 51 -11.34 -14.72 -2.90
N ILE A 52 -10.63 -13.92 -2.10
CA ILE A 52 -11.25 -13.03 -1.09
C ILE A 52 -10.94 -11.57 -1.41
N LEU A 53 -9.67 -11.17 -1.41
CA LEU A 53 -9.30 -9.76 -1.46
C LEU A 53 -9.75 -9.07 -2.76
N VAL A 54 -9.41 -9.67 -3.92
CA VAL A 54 -9.75 -9.08 -5.23
C VAL A 54 -11.26 -9.02 -5.45
N PRO A 55 -12.05 -10.08 -5.20
CA PRO A 55 -13.52 -10.02 -5.29
C PRO A 55 -14.14 -8.98 -4.37
N CYS A 56 -13.68 -8.86 -3.12
CA CYS A 56 -14.20 -7.87 -2.17
C CYS A 56 -13.85 -6.43 -2.58
N LEU A 57 -12.71 -6.19 -3.24
CA LEU A 57 -12.36 -4.85 -3.75
C LEU A 57 -13.21 -4.48 -4.98
N LYS A 58 -13.55 -5.45 -5.83
CA LYS A 58 -14.46 -5.24 -6.97
C LYS A 58 -15.90 -4.98 -6.49
N ASN A 59 -16.40 -5.86 -5.61
CA ASN A 59 -17.76 -5.83 -5.08
C ASN A 59 -17.71 -5.43 -3.60
N HIS A 60 -17.43 -4.15 -3.36
CA HIS A 60 -17.24 -3.66 -2.00
C HIS A 60 -18.56 -3.50 -1.24
N PRO A 61 -18.56 -3.66 0.10
CA PRO A 61 -19.74 -3.49 0.92
C PRO A 61 -20.21 -2.02 0.97
N PRO A 62 -21.45 -1.77 1.43
CA PRO A 62 -21.91 -0.42 1.75
C PRO A 62 -20.90 0.32 2.63
N HIS A 63 -20.74 1.64 2.41
CA HIS A 63 -19.80 2.52 3.14
C HIS A 63 -18.30 2.25 2.93
N PHE A 64 -17.89 1.31 2.09
CA PHE A 64 -16.46 1.08 1.82
C PHE A 64 -15.72 2.36 1.43
N HIS A 65 -16.29 3.15 0.50
CA HIS A 65 -15.66 4.39 0.06
C HIS A 65 -15.59 5.45 1.16
N GLU A 66 -16.60 5.52 2.02
CA GLU A 66 -16.65 6.44 3.16
C GLU A 66 -15.59 6.08 4.21
N MET A 67 -15.46 4.79 4.54
CA MET A 67 -14.42 4.29 5.43
C MET A 67 -13.02 4.55 4.88
N VAL A 68 -12.79 4.28 3.59
CA VAL A 68 -11.50 4.55 2.94
C VAL A 68 -11.20 6.05 3.00
N LYS A 69 -12.17 6.91 2.69
CA LYS A 69 -12.00 8.36 2.77
C LYS A 69 -11.56 8.80 4.18
N HIS A 70 -12.27 8.38 5.23
CA HIS A 70 -11.93 8.75 6.59
C HIS A 70 -10.58 8.19 7.05
N MET A 71 -10.23 6.97 6.63
CA MET A 71 -8.92 6.38 6.90
C MET A 71 -7.79 7.22 6.29
N ILE A 72 -7.93 7.63 5.02
CA ILE A 72 -6.91 8.45 4.34
C ILE A 72 -6.84 9.88 4.91
N GLU A 73 -7.99 10.48 5.24
CA GLU A 73 -8.03 11.78 5.91
C GLU A 73 -7.40 11.74 7.30
N GLY A 74 -7.49 10.60 8.00
CA GLY A 74 -6.78 10.34 9.26
C GLY A 74 -5.26 10.27 9.09
N LEU A 75 -4.80 9.69 7.98
CA LEU A 75 -3.37 9.60 7.62
C LEU A 75 -2.76 10.93 7.15
N TRP A 76 -3.56 11.99 7.02
CA TRP A 76 -3.10 13.31 6.55
C TRP A 76 -1.93 13.87 7.37
N CYS A 77 -1.89 13.62 8.68
CA CYS A 77 -0.79 14.10 9.53
C CYS A 77 0.55 13.41 9.24
N PHE A 78 0.51 12.20 8.65
CA PHE A 78 1.71 11.46 8.27
C PHE A 78 2.14 11.79 6.85
N ASN A 79 1.20 11.96 5.93
CA ASN A 79 1.49 12.36 4.55
C ASN A 79 0.37 13.27 4.01
N PRO A 80 0.55 14.61 4.08
CA PRO A 80 -0.44 15.59 3.63
C PRO A 80 -0.76 15.55 2.14
N PHE A 81 0.08 14.88 1.35
CA PHE A 81 -0.06 14.79 -0.09
C PHE A 81 -0.88 13.58 -0.54
N LEU A 82 -1.20 12.65 0.36
CA LEU A 82 -2.05 11.50 0.04
C LEU A 82 -3.47 11.95 -0.28
N THR A 83 -3.92 11.63 -1.49
CA THR A 83 -5.31 11.82 -1.90
C THR A 83 -6.02 10.47 -1.95
N THR A 84 -7.29 10.42 -1.54
CA THR A 84 -8.11 9.21 -1.58
C THR A 84 -8.11 8.53 -2.95
N PRO A 85 -8.26 9.24 -4.10
CA PRO A 85 -8.23 8.59 -5.40
C PRO A 85 -6.89 7.94 -5.70
N ALA A 86 -5.77 8.60 -5.40
CA ALA A 86 -4.43 8.08 -5.67
C ALA A 86 -4.13 6.85 -4.79
N PHE A 87 -4.44 6.92 -3.50
CA PHE A 87 -4.17 5.81 -2.59
C PHE A 87 -5.07 4.60 -2.86
N THR A 88 -6.35 4.81 -3.16
CA THR A 88 -7.25 3.73 -3.58
C THR A 88 -6.76 3.08 -4.88
N TYR A 89 -6.34 3.88 -5.87
CA TYR A 89 -5.77 3.34 -7.10
C TYR A 89 -4.53 2.48 -6.85
N LEU A 90 -3.60 2.97 -6.03
CA LEU A 90 -2.40 2.23 -5.65
C LEU A 90 -2.74 0.90 -4.95
N THR A 91 -3.74 0.92 -4.07
CA THR A 91 -4.22 -0.27 -3.36
C THR A 91 -4.79 -1.31 -4.33
N PHE A 92 -5.63 -0.88 -5.28
CA PHE A 92 -6.24 -1.78 -6.27
C PHE A 92 -5.18 -2.35 -7.22
N ARG A 93 -4.20 -1.53 -7.63
CA ARG A 93 -3.04 -1.98 -8.40
C ARG A 93 -2.19 -3.00 -7.62
N ALA A 94 -1.92 -2.73 -6.34
CA ALA A 94 -1.12 -3.62 -5.49
C ALA A 94 -1.82 -4.97 -5.22
N ALA A 95 -3.14 -4.96 -5.07
CA ALA A 95 -3.94 -6.18 -4.95
C ALA A 95 -4.08 -6.96 -6.27
N GLY A 96 -3.70 -6.37 -7.41
CA GLY A 96 -3.83 -6.99 -8.73
C GLY A 96 -5.26 -7.00 -9.28
N VAL A 97 -6.08 -6.00 -8.91
CA VAL A 97 -7.43 -5.86 -9.46
C VAL A 97 -7.33 -5.49 -10.94
N PRO A 98 -8.05 -6.20 -11.84
CA PRO A 98 -8.02 -5.90 -13.26
C PRO A 98 -8.39 -4.45 -13.60
N GLY A 99 -7.71 -3.88 -14.60
CA GLY A 99 -7.92 -2.50 -15.04
C GLY A 99 -7.15 -1.42 -14.25
N TYR A 100 -6.28 -1.82 -13.31
CA TYR A 100 -5.38 -0.92 -12.57
C TYR A 100 -3.92 -1.25 -12.89
N TYR A 101 -3.35 -0.54 -13.85
CA TYR A 101 -1.96 -0.70 -14.28
C TYR A 101 -1.30 0.66 -14.55
N PHE A 102 0.01 0.73 -14.43
CA PHE A 102 0.78 1.93 -14.72
C PHE A 102 2.07 1.57 -15.44
N GLY A 103 2.17 1.98 -16.71
CA GLY A 103 3.26 1.64 -17.60
C GLY A 103 2.87 0.59 -18.65
N LYS A 104 3.64 0.55 -19.75
CA LYS A 104 3.38 -0.33 -20.89
C LYS A 104 3.60 -1.81 -20.57
N GLU A 105 4.56 -2.12 -19.71
CA GLU A 105 4.86 -3.50 -19.31
C GLU A 105 3.68 -4.12 -18.54
N GLU A 106 3.13 -3.40 -17.57
CA GLU A 106 1.96 -3.86 -16.83
C GLU A 106 0.72 -3.98 -17.70
N GLN A 107 0.52 -3.04 -18.65
CA GLN A 107 -0.57 -3.13 -19.61
C GLN A 107 -0.46 -4.40 -20.48
N ALA A 108 0.75 -4.76 -20.94
CA ALA A 108 0.96 -5.96 -21.72
C ALA A 108 0.67 -7.24 -20.92
N LEU A 109 1.10 -7.29 -19.65
CA LEU A 109 0.80 -8.41 -18.73
C LEU A 109 -0.69 -8.53 -18.46
N GLU A 110 -1.38 -7.40 -18.29
CA GLU A 110 -2.82 -7.37 -18.07
C GLU A 110 -3.59 -7.88 -19.30
N ILE A 111 -3.20 -7.44 -20.51
CA ILE A 111 -3.78 -7.96 -21.76
C ILE A 111 -3.57 -9.48 -21.89
N GLN A 112 -2.40 -9.99 -21.46
CA GLN A 112 -2.16 -11.44 -21.43
C GLN A 112 -3.04 -12.16 -20.40
N ARG A 113 -3.25 -11.59 -19.21
CA ARG A 113 -4.15 -12.16 -18.18
C ARG A 113 -5.61 -12.20 -18.66
N LEU A 114 -6.08 -11.11 -19.26
CA LEU A 114 -7.45 -10.99 -19.77
C LEU A 114 -7.71 -11.91 -20.97
N LYS A 115 -6.72 -12.20 -21.82
CA LYS A 115 -6.87 -13.20 -22.89
C LYS A 115 -7.22 -14.60 -22.36
N ASN A 116 -6.82 -14.92 -21.14
CA ASN A 116 -7.07 -16.21 -20.50
C ASN A 116 -8.36 -16.22 -19.64
N THR A 117 -9.08 -15.10 -19.54
CA THR A 117 -10.30 -14.94 -18.72
C THR A 117 -11.44 -14.40 -19.61
N PRO A 118 -12.65 -15.00 -19.63
CA PRO A 118 -13.69 -14.60 -20.58
C PRO A 118 -14.32 -13.22 -20.35
N ASP A 119 -13.97 -12.52 -19.26
CA ASP A 119 -14.52 -11.19 -18.96
C ASP A 119 -13.69 -10.05 -19.58
N HIS A 120 -14.28 -9.44 -20.61
CA HIS A 120 -14.04 -8.08 -21.10
C HIS A 120 -12.56 -7.67 -21.31
N CYS A 121 -11.99 -8.04 -22.46
CA CYS A 121 -10.94 -7.22 -23.06
C CYS A 121 -11.57 -5.89 -23.51
N PRO A 122 -11.13 -4.72 -23.00
CA PRO A 122 -11.51 -3.45 -23.61
C PRO A 122 -10.89 -3.42 -25.01
N ALA A 123 -11.74 -3.50 -26.04
CA ALA A 123 -11.37 -3.55 -27.46
C ALA A 123 -10.74 -2.23 -27.98
N ASP A 124 -10.60 -1.25 -27.09
CA ASP A 124 -10.34 0.16 -27.32
C ASP A 124 -9.30 0.73 -26.34
N ALA A 125 -8.49 -0.12 -25.70
CA ALA A 125 -7.38 0.34 -24.87
C ALA A 125 -6.27 0.97 -25.74
N GLU A 126 -6.17 2.30 -25.69
CA GLU A 126 -5.00 3.03 -26.22
C GLU A 126 -3.68 2.45 -25.66
N ASN A 127 -2.67 2.29 -26.53
CA ASN A 127 -1.36 1.74 -26.17
C ASN A 127 -0.43 2.82 -25.56
N ASP A 128 -0.96 3.59 -24.62
CA ASP A 128 -0.23 4.64 -23.92
C ASP A 128 0.29 4.20 -22.54
N GLY A 129 -0.01 2.97 -22.11
CA GLY A 129 0.45 2.41 -20.84
C GLY A 129 -0.30 2.93 -19.61
N LEU A 130 -1.39 3.70 -19.79
CA LEU A 130 -2.13 4.32 -18.71
C LEU A 130 -3.54 3.74 -18.61
N SER A 131 -3.94 3.30 -17.41
CA SER A 131 -5.29 2.76 -17.26
C SER A 131 -6.36 3.83 -17.50
N PRO A 132 -7.56 3.44 -18.00
CA PRO A 132 -8.69 4.35 -18.12
C PRO A 132 -9.07 5.01 -16.79
N THR A 133 -8.94 4.27 -15.68
CA THR A 133 -9.22 4.75 -14.33
C THR A 133 -8.24 5.84 -13.90
N TYR A 134 -6.97 5.73 -14.28
CA TYR A 134 -5.97 6.77 -14.05
C TYR A 134 -6.32 8.07 -14.79
N LYS A 135 -6.72 7.97 -16.07
CA LYS A 135 -7.09 9.13 -16.90
C LYS A 135 -8.29 9.91 -16.35
N LYS A 136 -9.26 9.23 -15.73
CA LYS A 136 -10.46 9.84 -15.12
C LYS A 136 -10.18 10.63 -13.84
N MET A 137 -9.00 10.46 -13.23
CA MET A 137 -8.68 11.03 -11.93
C MET A 137 -8.31 12.54 -12.02
N PRO A 138 -8.57 13.35 -10.98
CA PRO A 138 -8.10 14.74 -10.94
C PRO A 138 -6.61 14.87 -11.21
N TRP A 139 -6.19 15.95 -11.87
CA TRP A 139 -4.79 16.14 -12.27
C TRP A 139 -3.82 16.09 -11.08
N TRP A 140 -4.21 16.65 -9.94
CA TRP A 140 -3.38 16.63 -8.73
C TRP A 140 -3.17 15.21 -8.22
N SER A 141 -4.24 14.41 -8.15
CA SER A 141 -4.14 13.01 -7.74
C SER A 141 -3.34 12.16 -8.73
N ARG A 142 -3.42 12.46 -10.04
CA ARG A 142 -2.56 11.84 -11.06
C ARG A 142 -1.09 12.15 -10.83
N PHE A 143 -0.78 13.42 -10.59
CA PHE A 143 0.58 13.86 -10.27
C PHE A 143 1.12 13.16 -9.00
N ILE A 144 0.34 13.15 -7.92
CA ILE A 144 0.69 12.46 -6.67
C ILE A 144 0.91 10.96 -6.91
N LEU A 145 0.02 10.29 -7.64
CA LEU A 145 0.19 8.87 -7.93
C LEU A 145 1.46 8.61 -8.73
N ALA A 146 1.69 9.36 -9.80
CA ALA A 146 2.90 9.23 -10.63
C ALA A 146 4.16 9.47 -9.79
N PHE A 147 4.13 10.45 -8.89
CA PHE A 147 5.21 10.74 -7.96
C PHE A 147 5.45 9.60 -6.96
N ILE A 148 4.40 9.01 -6.39
CA ILE A 148 4.51 7.85 -5.50
C ILE A 148 5.11 6.65 -6.24
N ILE A 149 4.63 6.35 -7.46
CA ILE A 149 5.15 5.24 -8.26
C ILE A 149 6.62 5.47 -8.59
N TYR A 150 6.99 6.68 -8.99
CA TYR A 150 8.39 7.06 -9.24
C TYR A 150 9.27 6.87 -7.99
N ILE A 151 8.81 7.30 -6.81
CA ILE A 151 9.54 7.06 -5.56
C ILE A 151 9.71 5.56 -5.32
N LEU A 152 8.65 4.76 -5.45
CA LEU A 152 8.70 3.32 -5.23
C LEU A 152 9.66 2.63 -6.21
N GLU A 153 9.61 2.96 -7.49
CA GLU A 153 10.54 2.44 -8.50
C GLU A 153 11.98 2.85 -8.21
N THR A 154 12.20 4.10 -7.79
CA THR A 154 13.53 4.60 -7.42
C THR A 154 14.02 3.94 -6.12
N LEU A 155 13.15 3.58 -5.17
CA LEU A 155 13.57 2.80 -4.00
C LEU A 155 14.00 1.38 -4.38
N ILE A 156 13.35 0.79 -5.39
CA ILE A 156 13.66 -0.55 -5.89
C ILE A 156 15.00 -0.54 -6.65
N TYR A 157 15.09 0.28 -7.69
CA TYR A 157 16.19 0.27 -8.67
C TYR A 157 17.26 1.33 -8.41
N GLY A 158 16.99 2.30 -7.56
CA GLY A 158 17.85 3.46 -7.35
C GLY A 158 19.04 3.22 -6.43
N SER A 159 19.92 4.23 -6.44
CA SER A 159 21.20 4.20 -5.73
C SER A 159 21.03 4.15 -4.21
N VAL A 160 22.06 3.64 -3.53
CA VAL A 160 22.15 3.60 -2.05
C VAL A 160 21.89 4.96 -1.41
N ILE A 161 22.26 6.05 -2.11
CA ILE A 161 22.06 7.43 -1.67
C ILE A 161 20.56 7.76 -1.52
N PHE A 162 19.74 7.38 -2.49
CA PHE A 162 18.30 7.66 -2.44
C PHE A 162 17.62 6.93 -1.27
N ARG A 163 18.00 5.66 -1.05
CA ARG A 163 17.52 4.88 0.11
C ARG A 163 17.94 5.51 1.44
N TRP A 164 19.18 5.98 1.53
CA TRP A 164 19.68 6.65 2.72
C TRP A 164 18.90 7.94 3.03
N ILE A 165 18.62 8.77 2.03
CA ILE A 165 17.81 9.99 2.17
C ILE A 165 16.40 9.62 2.66
N PHE A 166 15.77 8.63 2.04
CA PHE A 166 14.41 8.22 2.40
C PHE A 166 14.32 7.67 3.83
N ASN A 167 15.26 6.81 4.23
CA ASN A 167 15.33 6.28 5.60
C ASN A 167 15.63 7.39 6.63
N THR A 168 16.47 8.36 6.28
CA THR A 168 16.75 9.54 7.11
C THR A 168 15.52 10.43 7.26
N ASN A 169 14.70 10.53 6.21
CA ASN A 169 13.45 11.30 6.23
C ASN A 169 12.46 10.75 7.26
N ILE A 170 12.30 9.43 7.37
CA ILE A 170 11.42 8.80 8.38
C ILE A 170 11.88 9.16 9.81
N THR A 171 13.18 9.04 10.08
CA THR A 171 13.75 9.37 11.40
C THR A 171 13.60 10.86 11.73
N SER A 172 13.84 11.72 10.73
CA SER A 172 13.69 13.17 10.86
C SER A 172 12.22 13.57 11.06
N SER A 173 11.29 12.86 10.42
CA SER A 173 9.85 13.11 10.56
C SER A 173 9.37 12.80 11.98
N LEU A 174 9.85 11.71 12.58
CA LEU A 174 9.57 11.39 13.99
C LEU A 174 10.13 12.46 14.92
N PHE A 175 11.33 12.98 14.64
CA PHE A 175 11.91 14.10 15.40
C PHE A 175 11.04 15.37 15.29
N ILE A 176 10.62 15.72 14.08
CA ILE A 176 9.77 16.89 13.84
C ILE A 176 8.42 16.73 14.54
N ILE A 177 7.76 15.58 14.47
CA ILE A 177 6.47 15.35 15.14
C ILE A 177 6.62 15.47 16.66
N LYS A 178 7.73 14.97 17.23
CA LYS A 178 7.97 15.01 18.69
C LYS A 178 8.23 16.43 19.21
N TRP A 179 8.98 17.24 18.48
CA TRP A 179 9.47 18.54 18.97
C TRP A 179 8.76 19.75 18.36
N PHE A 180 8.36 19.66 17.09
CA PHE A 180 7.76 20.74 16.31
C PHE A 180 6.57 20.22 15.49
N PRO A 181 5.42 19.89 16.11
CA PRO A 181 4.23 19.41 15.40
C PRO A 181 3.49 20.54 14.66
N PHE A 182 4.20 21.27 13.80
CA PHE A 182 3.70 22.45 13.10
C PHE A 182 2.53 22.15 12.15
N LEU A 183 2.46 20.91 11.62
CA LEU A 183 1.33 20.45 10.80
C LEU A 183 0.06 20.21 11.63
N ALA A 184 0.19 19.96 12.94
CA ALA A 184 -0.94 19.71 13.83
C ALA A 184 -1.53 21.01 14.42
N PHE A 185 -0.75 22.09 14.49
CA PHE A 185 -1.23 23.37 15.05
C PHE A 185 -2.51 23.91 14.39
N PRO A 186 -2.65 23.93 13.04
CA PRO A 186 -3.84 24.50 12.40
C PRO A 186 -5.09 23.66 12.62
N LYS A 187 -4.94 22.35 12.83
CA LYS A 187 -6.06 21.40 12.90
C LYS A 187 -6.51 21.11 14.34
N PHE A 188 -5.57 21.04 15.29
CA PHE A 188 -5.86 20.61 16.66
C PHE A 188 -5.56 21.70 17.71
N GLY A 189 -4.91 22.80 17.33
CA GLY A 189 -4.45 23.85 18.23
C GLY A 189 -3.11 23.52 18.91
N ILE A 190 -2.41 24.55 19.38
CA ILE A 190 -1.03 24.42 19.89
C ILE A 190 -0.96 23.47 21.10
N ARG A 191 -1.84 23.62 22.10
CA ARG A 191 -1.78 22.80 23.31
C ARG A 191 -2.08 21.33 23.06
N SER A 192 -3.07 21.03 22.22
CA SER A 192 -3.50 19.66 21.93
C SER A 192 -2.56 18.93 20.95
N SER A 193 -1.67 19.66 20.26
CA SER A 193 -0.70 19.07 19.34
C SER A 193 0.48 18.39 20.03
N TYR A 194 0.78 18.79 21.27
CA TYR A 194 1.83 18.16 22.09
C TYR A 194 1.25 16.96 22.83
N VAL A 195 1.26 15.80 22.16
CA VAL A 195 0.82 14.53 22.75
C VAL A 195 2.06 13.76 23.23
N ARG A 196 2.12 13.48 24.53
CA ARG A 196 3.12 12.57 25.10
C ARG A 196 2.63 11.13 24.87
N ILE A 197 3.07 10.50 23.79
CA ILE A 197 2.59 9.18 23.33
C ILE A 197 3.13 8.04 24.22
N LEU A 198 4.32 8.21 24.80
CA LEU A 198 4.95 7.24 25.68
C LEU A 198 5.27 7.91 27.01
N ASN A 199 4.82 7.33 28.11
CA ASN A 199 5.24 7.71 29.46
C ASN A 199 6.56 6.98 29.77
N GLY A 200 7.69 7.63 29.50
CA GLY A 200 9.06 7.17 29.77
C GLY A 200 10.01 7.86 28.79
N ASP A 201 11.09 8.54 29.17
CA ASP A 201 11.87 8.52 30.41
C ASP A 201 12.33 9.96 30.73
N ASP A 202 12.34 10.31 32.01
CA ASP A 202 13.20 11.37 32.56
C ASP A 202 14.65 10.87 32.60
#